data_AF-A0A0B7BLP6-F1
#
_entry.id   AF-A0A0B7BLP6-F1
#
_cell.length_a   1.000
_cell.length_b   1.000
_cell.length_c   1.000
_cell.angle_alpha   90.00
_cell.angle_beta   90.00
_cell.angle_gamma   90.00
#
_symmetry.space_group_name_H-M   'P 1'
#
loop_
_entity.id
_entity.type
_entity.pdbx_description
1 polymer ?
#
loop_
_entity_poly.entity_id
_entity_poly.type
_entity_poly.pdbx_seq_one_letter_code
_entity_poly.pdbx_strand_id
1 'polypeptide(L)'
;KNIVVCGHSDCRALYALYDMHNDCDHRHYHLESPLKTWVALNGRRTAVKLSELFPEEIKPKDQTDPVAFNVNLGQGQITAFIDPENNFCIQDKLSQINCLEQASHVSTYPFLQTLIKTGVLQVHAMWFDVFTGNVYLFSHSDKRFVIVSDSSVKTLLTECGFSGCSHKL
;
A
#
# COMPACT_ATOMS: atom_id res chain seq x y z
N LYS A 1 -11.95 4.09 15.90
CA LYS A 1 -10.82 3.15 16.17
C LYS A 1 -10.11 2.90 14.84
N ASN A 2 -8.80 2.62 14.85
CA ASN A 2 -8.02 2.57 13.61
C ASN A 2 -7.18 1.29 13.53
N ILE A 3 -7.09 0.69 12.35
CA ILE A 3 -6.03 -0.23 11.96
C ILE A 3 -5.16 0.49 10.94
N VAL A 4 -3.85 0.42 11.11
CA VAL A 4 -2.89 0.97 10.16
C VAL A 4 -2.03 -0.19 9.65
N VAL A 5 -2.04 -0.39 8.33
CA VAL A 5 -1.03 -1.21 7.66
C VAL A 5 0.11 -0.28 7.29
N CYS A 6 1.31 -0.57 7.80
CA CYS A 6 2.50 0.24 7.59
C CYS A 6 3.47 -0.49 6.65
N GLY A 7 3.66 0.03 5.43
CA GLY A 7 4.74 -0.34 4.54
C GLY A 7 5.94 0.59 4.69
N HIS A 8 7.05 0.30 4.01
CA HIS A 8 8.23 1.17 4.04
C HIS A 8 9.14 0.99 2.82
N SER A 9 10.00 1.97 2.55
CA SER A 9 11.09 1.86 1.56
C SER A 9 12.19 0.90 2.02
N ASP A 10 12.96 0.37 1.07
CA ASP A 10 14.00 -0.65 1.29
C ASP A 10 13.48 -1.92 2.01
N CYS A 11 12.24 -2.32 1.73
CA CYS A 11 11.68 -3.53 2.33
C CYS A 11 12.29 -4.80 1.72
N ARG A 12 13.21 -5.44 2.44
CA ARG A 12 13.92 -6.65 1.98
C ARG A 12 13.00 -7.82 1.61
N ALA A 13 11.83 -7.92 2.24
CA ALA A 13 10.82 -8.91 1.85
C ALA A 13 10.25 -8.62 0.44
N LEU A 14 10.02 -7.34 0.11
CA LEU A 14 9.54 -6.94 -1.21
C LEU A 14 10.64 -6.97 -2.27
N TYR A 15 11.89 -6.72 -1.90
CA TYR A 15 13.03 -6.96 -2.77
C TYR A 15 13.11 -8.45 -3.12
N ALA A 16 13.03 -9.33 -2.12
CA ALA A 16 13.00 -10.77 -2.37
C ALA A 16 11.81 -11.17 -3.26
N LEU A 17 10.62 -10.60 -3.03
CA LEU A 17 9.44 -10.82 -3.86
C LEU A 17 9.68 -10.39 -5.31
N TYR A 18 10.25 -9.20 -5.50
CA TYR A 18 10.63 -8.67 -6.80
C TYR A 18 11.65 -9.57 -7.47
N ASP A 19 12.70 -10.02 -6.79
CA ASP A 19 13.73 -10.86 -7.41
C ASP A 19 13.17 -12.22 -7.87
N MET A 20 12.15 -12.75 -7.19
CA MET A 20 11.57 -14.06 -7.51
C MET A 20 10.26 -14.02 -8.31
N HIS A 21 9.74 -12.84 -8.66
CA HIS A 21 8.38 -12.71 -9.22
C HIS A 21 8.16 -13.43 -10.55
N ASN A 22 9.21 -13.57 -11.37
CA ASN A 22 9.16 -14.25 -12.67
C ASN A 22 9.42 -15.77 -12.55
N ASP A 23 10.17 -16.18 -11.53
CA ASP A 23 10.68 -17.55 -11.41
C ASP A 23 9.95 -18.38 -10.34
N CYS A 24 9.03 -17.77 -9.60
CA CYS A 24 8.30 -18.41 -8.52
C CYS A 24 6.87 -18.80 -8.93
N ASP A 25 6.46 -20.01 -8.60
CA ASP A 25 5.10 -20.49 -8.85
C ASP A 25 4.05 -19.73 -7.99
N HIS A 26 4.47 -19.04 -6.92
CA HIS A 26 3.60 -18.33 -5.96
C HIS A 26 2.43 -19.17 -5.39
N ARG A 27 2.47 -20.49 -5.58
CA ARG A 27 1.40 -21.45 -5.29
C ARG A 27 1.85 -22.61 -4.43
N HIS A 28 3.15 -22.93 -4.44
CA HIS A 28 3.69 -24.09 -3.77
C HIS A 28 4.58 -23.71 -2.59
N TYR A 29 4.56 -24.56 -1.57
CA TYR A 29 5.37 -24.41 -0.36
C TYR A 29 6.80 -24.91 -0.62
N HIS A 30 7.81 -24.10 -0.34
CA HIS A 30 9.22 -24.49 -0.40
C HIS A 30 9.76 -24.79 1.01
N LEU A 31 10.05 -26.06 1.28
CA LEU A 31 10.54 -26.56 2.58
C LEU A 31 11.89 -25.95 2.98
N GLU A 32 12.79 -25.76 2.02
CA GLU A 32 14.16 -25.28 2.26
C GLU A 32 14.24 -23.79 2.61
N SER A 33 13.15 -23.04 2.44
CA SER A 33 13.13 -21.62 2.75
C SER A 33 11.73 -21.14 3.14
N PRO A 34 11.34 -21.33 4.43
CA PRO A 34 10.06 -20.86 4.96
C PRO A 34 9.80 -19.37 4.71
N LEU A 35 10.85 -18.53 4.75
CA LEU A 35 10.73 -17.09 4.47
C LEU A 35 10.32 -16.83 3.01
N LYS A 36 11.05 -17.39 2.04
CA LYS A 36 10.68 -17.28 0.61
C LYS A 36 9.27 -17.80 0.36
N THR A 37 8.91 -18.92 0.98
CA THR A 37 7.55 -19.46 0.90
C THR A 37 6.51 -18.48 1.42
N TRP A 38 6.73 -17.91 2.60
CA TRP A 38 5.82 -16.93 3.17
C TRP A 38 5.66 -15.71 2.27
N VAL A 39 6.77 -15.16 1.77
CA VAL A 39 6.77 -13.99 0.87
C VAL A 39 6.09 -14.32 -0.46
N ALA A 40 6.38 -15.47 -1.07
CA ALA A 40 5.80 -15.86 -2.35
C ALA A 40 4.29 -16.08 -2.25
N LEU A 41 3.81 -16.77 -1.20
CA LEU A 41 2.39 -17.06 -1.02
C LEU A 41 1.59 -15.80 -0.68
N ASN A 42 2.07 -15.00 0.26
CA ASN A 42 1.33 -13.80 0.73
C ASN A 42 1.55 -12.58 -0.17
N GLY A 43 2.65 -12.55 -0.93
CA GLY A 43 2.97 -11.52 -1.92
C GLY A 43 2.42 -11.80 -3.31
N ARG A 44 1.78 -12.96 -3.54
CA ARG A 44 1.30 -13.37 -4.88
C ARG A 44 0.48 -12.29 -5.59
N ARG A 45 -0.51 -11.70 -4.90
CA ARG A 45 -1.37 -10.67 -5.50
C ARG A 45 -0.59 -9.41 -5.85
N THR A 46 0.38 -9.06 -5.01
CA THR A 46 1.31 -7.95 -5.25
C THR A 46 2.19 -8.23 -6.48
N ALA A 47 2.72 -9.45 -6.61
CA ALA A 47 3.53 -9.85 -7.78
C ALA A 47 2.72 -9.85 -9.08
N VAL A 48 1.47 -10.34 -9.08
CA VAL A 48 0.59 -10.25 -10.26
C VAL A 48 0.37 -8.79 -10.66
N LYS A 49 0.08 -7.91 -9.69
CA LYS A 49 -0.08 -6.48 -9.96
C LYS A 49 1.19 -5.83 -10.48
N LEU A 50 2.37 -6.23 -10.01
CA LEU A 50 3.62 -5.75 -10.56
C LEU A 50 3.71 -6.02 -12.06
N SER A 51 3.46 -7.25 -12.50
CA SER A 51 3.52 -7.62 -13.91
C SER A 51 2.46 -6.91 -14.76
N GLU A 52 1.26 -6.68 -14.22
CA GLU A 52 0.19 -5.93 -14.89
C GLU A 52 0.53 -4.43 -15.05
N LEU A 53 1.17 -3.85 -14.04
CA LEU A 53 1.40 -2.41 -13.93
C LEU A 53 2.75 -1.97 -14.50
N PHE A 54 3.71 -2.89 -14.57
CA PHE A 54 5.08 -2.66 -15.04
C PHE A 54 5.51 -3.78 -16.00
N PRO A 55 5.00 -3.78 -17.24
CA PRO A 55 5.42 -4.75 -18.25
C PRO A 55 6.92 -4.64 -18.53
N GLU A 56 7.62 -5.77 -18.69
CA GLU A 56 9.09 -5.80 -18.87
C GLU A 56 9.62 -4.99 -20.05
N GLU A 57 8.75 -4.70 -21.03
CA GLU A 57 9.07 -3.88 -22.21
C GLU A 57 9.24 -2.39 -21.88
N ILE A 58 8.74 -1.93 -20.73
CA ILE A 58 8.79 -0.53 -20.28
C ILE A 58 9.79 -0.42 -19.13
N LYS A 59 10.93 0.24 -19.38
CA LYS A 59 11.86 0.55 -18.29
C LYS A 59 11.16 1.50 -17.31
N PRO A 60 11.37 1.36 -15.98
CA PRO A 60 10.74 2.24 -14.98
C PRO A 60 11.00 3.73 -15.17
N LYS A 61 12.09 4.10 -15.86
CA LYS A 61 12.42 5.49 -16.22
C LYS A 61 11.70 6.02 -17.46
N ASP A 62 11.22 5.12 -18.30
CA ASP A 62 10.51 5.42 -19.55
C ASP A 62 8.98 5.38 -19.35
N GLN A 63 8.53 5.09 -18.12
CA GLN A 63 7.12 5.06 -17.76
C GLN A 63 6.61 6.50 -17.54
N THR A 64 5.86 7.00 -18.51
CA THR A 64 5.30 8.36 -18.51
C THR A 64 3.94 8.45 -17.86
N ASP A 65 3.20 7.33 -17.82
CA ASP A 65 1.83 7.32 -17.31
C ASP A 65 1.78 6.88 -15.84
N PRO A 66 0.98 7.58 -15.00
CA PRO A 66 0.76 7.19 -13.61
C PRO A 66 0.24 5.76 -13.49
N VAL A 67 0.94 4.94 -12.74
CA VAL A 67 0.53 3.57 -12.45
C VAL A 67 -0.65 3.58 -11.48
N ALA A 68 -1.75 2.93 -11.84
CA ALA A 68 -2.94 2.91 -11.00
C ALA A 68 -3.64 1.55 -10.93
N PHE A 69 -4.21 1.24 -9.77
CA PHE A 69 -5.04 0.04 -9.59
C PHE A 69 -6.16 0.28 -8.60
N ASN A 70 -7.19 -0.57 -8.62
CA ASN A 70 -8.30 -0.46 -7.68
C ASN A 70 -8.04 -1.23 -6.39
N VAL A 71 -8.28 -0.57 -5.26
CA VAL A 71 -8.18 -1.11 -3.91
C VAL A 71 -9.49 -0.85 -3.14
N ASN A 72 -9.83 -1.72 -2.18
CA ASN A 72 -10.98 -1.51 -1.31
C ASN A 72 -10.51 -1.48 0.15
N LEU A 73 -10.57 -0.29 0.76
CA LEU A 73 -10.18 -0.05 2.15
C LEU A 73 -11.37 -0.09 3.12
N GLY A 74 -12.44 -0.79 2.73
CA GLY A 74 -13.63 -1.02 3.55
C GLY A 74 -14.77 -0.02 3.34
N GLN A 75 -14.51 1.11 2.69
CA GLN A 75 -15.48 2.18 2.42
C GLN A 75 -15.90 2.23 0.94
N GLY A 76 -15.55 1.21 0.16
CA GLY A 76 -15.76 1.16 -1.28
C GLY A 76 -14.46 1.03 -2.05
N GLN A 77 -14.59 0.85 -3.36
CA GLN A 77 -13.46 0.72 -4.27
C GLN A 77 -12.93 2.11 -4.64
N ILE A 78 -11.61 2.28 -4.55
CA ILE A 78 -10.90 3.50 -4.91
C ILE A 78 -9.76 3.16 -5.87
N THR A 79 -9.60 3.97 -6.91
CA THR A 79 -8.42 3.91 -7.78
C THR A 79 -7.26 4.57 -7.04
N ALA A 80 -6.17 3.83 -6.85
CA ALA A 80 -4.96 4.26 -6.20
C ALA A 80 -3.85 4.47 -7.23
N PHE A 81 -3.27 5.65 -7.27
CA PHE A 81 -2.08 5.98 -8.06
C PHE A 81 -0.82 5.72 -7.23
N ILE A 82 0.15 5.04 -7.82
CA ILE A 82 1.40 4.64 -7.19
C ILE A 82 2.52 5.52 -7.71
N ASP A 83 3.07 6.34 -6.81
CA ASP A 83 4.20 7.24 -7.07
C ASP A 83 4.10 7.95 -8.44
N PRO A 84 3.06 8.76 -8.68
CA PRO A 84 2.82 9.38 -9.99
C PRO A 84 3.95 10.34 -10.40
N GLU A 85 4.71 10.87 -9.43
CA GLU A 85 5.88 11.69 -9.68
C GLU A 85 7.16 10.87 -9.96
N ASN A 86 7.10 9.54 -9.90
CA ASN A 86 8.20 8.61 -10.18
C ASN A 86 9.46 8.87 -9.32
N ASN A 87 9.28 9.13 -8.03
CA ASN A 87 10.37 9.42 -7.10
C ASN A 87 11.07 8.16 -6.58
N PHE A 88 10.40 7.01 -6.62
CA PHE A 88 10.85 5.78 -5.97
C PHE A 88 11.25 4.69 -6.96
N CYS A 89 12.16 3.80 -6.53
CA CYS A 89 12.53 2.63 -7.32
C CYS A 89 11.36 1.64 -7.43
N ILE A 90 11.45 0.67 -8.35
CA ILE A 90 10.38 -0.28 -8.59
C ILE A 90 10.05 -1.15 -7.36
N GLN A 91 11.04 -1.51 -6.55
CA GLN A 91 10.84 -2.27 -5.32
C GLN A 91 10.09 -1.46 -4.26
N ASP A 92 10.35 -0.15 -4.18
CA ASP A 92 9.65 0.73 -3.26
C ASP A 92 8.22 1.01 -3.73
N LYS A 93 7.99 1.16 -5.04
CA LYS A 93 6.63 1.18 -5.63
C LYS A 93 5.89 -0.13 -5.34
N LEU A 94 6.57 -1.28 -5.45
CA LEU A 94 6.02 -2.58 -5.09
C LEU A 94 5.62 -2.64 -3.61
N SER A 95 6.41 -2.03 -2.72
CA SER A 95 6.08 -1.94 -1.30
C SER A 95 4.85 -1.07 -1.02
N GLN A 96 4.62 0.00 -1.79
CA GLN A 96 3.38 0.78 -1.74
C GLN A 96 2.16 -0.04 -2.21
N ILE A 97 2.30 -0.76 -3.32
CA ILE A 97 1.26 -1.69 -3.83
C ILE A 97 0.91 -2.74 -2.77
N ASN A 98 1.93 -3.34 -2.14
CA ASN A 98 1.74 -4.34 -1.11
C ASN A 98 1.03 -3.76 0.11
N CYS A 99 1.42 -2.56 0.56
CA CYS A 99 0.77 -1.89 1.68
C CYS A 99 -0.74 -1.74 1.46
N LEU A 100 -1.14 -1.32 0.26
CA LEU A 100 -2.55 -1.16 -0.11
C LEU A 100 -3.27 -2.50 -0.27
N GLU A 101 -2.63 -3.53 -0.83
CA GLU A 101 -3.20 -4.88 -0.90
C GLU A 101 -3.45 -5.45 0.50
N GLN A 102 -2.49 -5.34 1.41
CA GLN A 102 -2.63 -5.84 2.78
C GLN A 102 -3.69 -5.05 3.54
N ALA A 103 -3.78 -3.72 3.37
CA ALA A 103 -4.87 -2.91 3.91
C ALA A 103 -6.25 -3.35 3.38
N SER A 104 -6.31 -3.71 2.09
CA SER A 104 -7.54 -4.26 1.51
C SER A 104 -7.88 -5.64 2.08
N HIS A 105 -6.89 -6.52 2.26
CA HIS A 105 -7.10 -7.84 2.85
C HIS A 105 -7.61 -7.77 4.27
N VAL A 106 -7.11 -6.84 5.09
CA VAL A 106 -7.65 -6.57 6.44
C VAL A 106 -9.16 -6.29 6.39
N SER A 107 -9.62 -5.54 5.38
CA SER A 107 -11.03 -5.22 5.21
C SER A 107 -11.92 -6.42 4.84
N THR A 108 -11.33 -7.56 4.47
CA THR A 108 -12.08 -8.78 4.10
C THR A 108 -12.44 -9.66 5.31
N TYR A 109 -11.76 -9.52 6.45
CA TYR A 109 -11.97 -10.37 7.61
C TYR A 109 -13.40 -10.27 8.16
N PRO A 110 -14.17 -11.38 8.25
CA PRO A 110 -15.60 -11.34 8.63
C PRO A 110 -15.88 -10.63 9.96
N PHE A 111 -15.03 -10.82 10.97
CA PHE A 111 -15.20 -10.21 12.29
C PHE A 111 -14.99 -8.69 12.30
N LEU A 112 -14.38 -8.13 11.26
CA LEU A 112 -14.15 -6.68 11.11
C LEU A 112 -15.20 -6.01 10.21
N GLN A 113 -15.86 -6.75 9.32
CA GLN A 113 -16.72 -6.18 8.28
C GLN A 113 -17.81 -5.24 8.83
N THR A 114 -18.51 -5.65 9.90
CA THR A 114 -19.55 -4.80 10.52
C THR A 114 -18.97 -3.52 11.08
N LEU A 115 -17.84 -3.58 11.77
CA LEU A 115 -17.18 -2.41 12.35
C LEU A 115 -16.67 -1.44 11.27
N ILE A 116 -16.18 -1.99 10.17
CA ILE A 116 -15.69 -1.21 9.03
C ILE A 116 -16.86 -0.55 8.28
N LYS A 117 -17.89 -1.32 7.93
CA LYS A 117 -19.08 -0.80 7.22
C LYS A 117 -19.85 0.25 8.02
N THR A 118 -19.85 0.15 9.35
CA THR A 118 -20.51 1.13 10.23
C THR A 118 -19.62 2.34 10.56
N GLY A 119 -18.37 2.37 10.08
CA GLY A 119 -17.41 3.45 10.35
C GLY A 119 -16.82 3.45 11.77
N VAL A 120 -17.15 2.46 12.60
CA VAL A 120 -16.60 2.32 13.97
C VAL A 120 -15.09 2.02 13.94
N LEU A 121 -14.67 1.28 12.92
CA LEU A 121 -13.28 0.93 12.63
C LEU A 121 -12.92 1.42 11.24
N GLN A 122 -11.78 2.07 11.11
CA GLN A 122 -11.22 2.49 9.82
C GLN A 122 -9.89 1.78 9.57
N VAL A 123 -9.64 1.43 8.30
CA VAL A 123 -8.39 0.82 7.86
C VAL A 123 -7.62 1.83 7.02
N HIS A 124 -6.38 2.10 7.42
CA HIS A 124 -5.51 3.08 6.78
C HIS A 124 -4.25 2.40 6.25
N ALA A 125 -3.70 2.93 5.16
CA ALA A 125 -2.39 2.55 4.63
C ALA A 125 -1.40 3.68 4.87
N MET A 126 -0.32 3.38 5.58
CA MET A 126 0.78 4.28 5.86
C MET A 126 2.06 3.73 5.24
N TRP A 127 2.92 4.59 4.74
CA TRP A 127 4.17 4.18 4.11
C TRP A 127 5.32 5.07 4.60
N PHE A 128 6.40 4.46 5.06
CA PHE A 128 7.52 5.16 5.68
C PHE A 128 8.77 5.10 4.78
N ASP A 129 9.31 6.26 4.43
CA ASP A 129 10.59 6.32 3.75
C ASP A 129 11.74 6.29 4.77
N VAL A 130 12.46 5.18 4.84
CA VAL A 130 13.55 4.96 5.80
C VAL A 130 14.77 5.86 5.55
N PHE A 131 14.91 6.41 4.34
CA PHE A 131 16.07 7.24 3.99
C PHE A 131 15.86 8.70 4.36
N THR A 132 14.65 9.22 4.17
CA THR A 132 14.31 10.63 4.46
C THR A 132 13.65 10.80 5.83
N GLY A 133 13.10 9.73 6.41
CA GLY A 133 12.26 9.79 7.60
C GLY A 133 10.84 10.29 7.32
N ASN A 134 10.47 10.49 6.05
CA ASN A 134 9.14 10.95 5.68
C ASN A 134 8.10 9.86 5.89
N VAL A 135 6.97 10.24 6.46
CA VAL A 135 5.78 9.38 6.59
C VAL A 135 4.77 9.82 5.55
N TYR A 136 4.18 8.85 4.85
CA TYR A 136 3.13 9.06 3.88
C TYR A 136 1.87 8.34 4.34
N LEU A 137 0.71 8.97 4.19
CA LEU A 137 -0.58 8.34 4.41
C LEU A 137 -1.34 8.29 3.07
N PHE A 138 -2.00 7.18 2.79
CA PHE A 138 -2.86 7.10 1.61
C PHE A 138 -4.08 8.01 1.79
N SER A 139 -4.20 9.04 0.95
CA SER A 139 -5.34 9.94 0.94
C SER A 139 -6.40 9.45 -0.05
N HIS A 140 -7.65 9.46 0.41
CA HIS A 140 -8.81 9.12 -0.41
C HIS A 140 -9.14 10.22 -1.42
N SER A 141 -8.94 11.50 -1.08
CA SER A 141 -9.19 12.61 -2.01
C SER A 141 -8.13 12.66 -3.11
N ASP A 142 -6.87 12.51 -2.72
CA ASP A 142 -5.72 12.58 -3.62
C ASP A 142 -5.44 11.26 -4.35
N LYS A 143 -6.09 10.17 -3.93
CA LYS A 143 -5.99 8.82 -4.50
C LYS A 143 -4.55 8.28 -4.53
N ARG A 144 -3.67 8.76 -3.65
CA ARG A 144 -2.24 8.41 -3.61
C ARG A 144 -1.69 8.54 -2.20
N PHE A 145 -0.46 8.06 -1.99
CA PHE A 145 0.31 8.34 -0.79
C PHE A 145 0.70 9.82 -0.75
N VAL A 146 0.28 10.53 0.29
CA VAL A 146 0.59 11.94 0.52
C VAL A 146 1.48 12.04 1.75
N ILE A 147 2.58 12.79 1.64
CA ILE A 147 3.47 13.06 2.77
C ILE A 147 2.69 13.72 3.92
N VAL A 148 2.91 13.27 5.15
CA VAL A 148 2.36 13.88 6.36
C VAL A 148 3.23 15.09 6.71
N SER A 149 2.66 16.29 6.52
CA SER A 149 3.32 17.58 6.73
C SER A 149 2.32 18.59 7.27
N ASP A 150 2.77 19.77 7.68
CA ASP A 150 1.88 20.84 8.17
C ASP A 150 0.79 21.21 7.15
N SER A 151 1.09 21.14 5.86
CA SER A 151 0.13 21.46 4.80
C SER A 151 -0.91 20.35 4.53
N SER A 152 -0.60 19.09 4.84
CA SER A 152 -1.46 17.94 4.53
C SER A 152 -2.16 17.35 5.75
N VAL A 153 -1.60 17.51 6.95
CA VAL A 153 -2.04 16.85 8.18
C VAL A 153 -3.51 17.13 8.50
N LYS A 154 -3.99 18.36 8.25
CA LYS A 154 -5.39 18.72 8.50
C LYS A 154 -6.35 17.92 7.61
N THR A 155 -6.04 17.80 6.33
CA THR A 155 -6.84 17.03 5.37
C THR A 155 -6.83 15.55 5.74
N LEU A 156 -5.64 14.99 5.97
CA LEU A 156 -5.46 13.58 6.33
C LEU A 156 -6.18 13.22 7.65
N LEU A 157 -6.11 14.07 8.67
CA LEU A 157 -6.86 13.88 9.92
C LEU A 157 -8.38 13.89 9.70
N THR A 158 -8.87 14.80 8.85
CA THR A 158 -10.29 14.87 8.50
C THR A 158 -10.75 13.57 7.83
N GLU A 159 -9.95 13.01 6.92
CA GLU A 159 -10.21 11.71 6.29
C GLU A 159 -10.22 10.56 7.29
N CYS A 160 -9.35 10.60 8.30
CA CYS A 160 -9.35 9.64 9.42
C CYS A 160 -10.50 9.85 10.43
N GLY A 161 -11.51 10.66 10.09
CA GLY A 161 -12.67 10.92 10.94
C GLY A 161 -12.39 11.80 12.15
N PHE A 162 -11.24 12.48 12.21
CA PHE A 162 -10.97 13.51 13.21
C PHE A 162 -11.55 14.84 12.74
N SER A 163 -12.79 15.13 13.10
CA SER A 163 -13.30 16.49 13.14
C SER A 163 -12.73 17.16 14.40
N GLY A 164 -11.90 18.19 14.21
CA GLY A 164 -11.11 18.79 15.28
C GLY A 164 -11.91 19.10 16.55
N CYS A 165 -11.29 18.83 17.70
CA CYS A 165 -11.73 19.42 18.96
C CYS A 165 -11.64 20.95 18.78
N SER A 166 -12.76 21.66 18.95
CA SER A 166 -12.73 23.11 19.03
C SER A 166 -11.88 23.49 20.25
N HIS A 167 -10.60 23.79 20.03
CA HIS A 167 -9.84 24.54 21.00
C HIS A 167 -10.43 25.95 21.04
N LYS A 168 -11.42 26.13 21.91
CA LYS A 168 -11.70 27.43 22.49
C LYS A 168 -10.46 27.78 23.32
N LEU A 169 -9.66 28.70 22.77
CA LEU A 169 -8.77 29.54 23.57
C LEU A 169 -9.62 30.42 24.50
#